data_AF-A0A2R6LUE9-F1
#
_entry.id   AF-A0A2R6LUE9-F1
#
_cell.length_a   1.000
_cell.length_b   1.000
_cell.length_c   1.000
_cell.angle_alpha   90.00
_cell.angle_beta   90.00
_cell.angle_gamma   90.00
#
_symmetry.space_group_name_H-M   'P 1'
#
loop_
_entity.id
_entity.type
_entity.pdbx_description
1 polymer ?
#
loop_
_entity_poly.entity_id
_entity_poly.type
_entity_poly.pdbx_seq_one_letter_code
_entity_poly.pdbx_strand_id
1 'polypeptide(L)' 'IADQFHTLPFATRWIDVPRPEMAIRRLKRNDLVHGYPVLKEAAGQLVSQREHTLIVTENGCEVTTRAG' A
#
# COMPACT_ATOMS: atom_id res chain seq x y z
N ILE A 1 6.28 13.99 3.38
CA ILE A 1 5.43 12.81 3.72
C ILE A 1 4.02 13.26 4.04
N ALA A 2 3.76 13.98 5.14
CA ALA A 2 2.41 14.45 5.50
C ALA A 2 1.75 15.27 4.37
N ASP A 3 2.43 16.31 3.87
CA ASP A 3 1.87 17.17 2.81
C ASP A 3 1.78 16.48 1.44
N GLN A 4 2.54 15.42 1.21
CA GLN A 4 2.63 14.75 -0.09
C GLN A 4 1.68 13.55 -0.22
N PHE A 5 1.50 12.79 0.87
CA PHE A 5 0.76 11.53 0.85
C PHE A 5 -0.44 11.54 1.80
N HIS A 6 -0.55 12.53 2.70
CA HIS A 6 -1.57 12.59 3.75
C HIS A 6 -1.66 11.27 4.53
N THR A 7 -2.74 10.53 4.35
CA THR A 7 -3.00 9.24 4.99
C THR A 7 -2.88 8.05 4.03
N LEU A 8 -2.57 8.30 2.75
CA LEU A 8 -2.43 7.24 1.75
C LEU A 8 -1.08 6.52 1.90
N PRO A 9 -1.03 5.21 1.60
CA PRO A 9 0.22 4.48 1.62
C PRO A 9 1.20 5.02 0.58
N PHE A 10 2.49 4.95 0.90
CA PHE A 10 3.58 5.36 0.01
C PHE A 10 4.72 4.34 0.06
N ALA A 11 5.60 4.39 -0.94
CA ALA A 11 6.81 3.58 -1.00
C ALA A 11 8.06 4.43 -0.76
N THR A 12 9.10 3.88 -0.12
CA THR A 12 10.38 4.59 0.11
C THR A 12 11.00 5.12 -1.18
N ARG A 13 10.83 4.40 -2.29
CA ARG A 13 11.31 4.81 -3.63
C ARG A 13 10.61 6.05 -4.22
N TRP A 14 9.52 6.53 -3.61
CA TRP A 14 8.84 7.77 -4.01
C TRP A 14 9.36 9.00 -3.27
N ILE A 15 10.27 8.81 -2.31
CA ILE A 15 10.83 9.88 -1.49
C ILE A 15 12.18 10.27 -2.06
N ASP A 16 12.24 11.46 -2.65
CA ASP A 16 13.46 12.02 -3.23
C ASP A 16 14.23 12.86 -2.19
N VAL A 17 14.93 12.18 -1.28
CA VAL A 17 15.83 12.80 -0.30
C VAL A 17 17.10 11.97 -0.14
N PRO A 18 18.22 12.56 0.32
CA PRO A 18 19.40 11.79 0.68
C PRO A 18 19.09 10.78 1.79
N ARG A 19 19.48 9.51 1.59
CA ARG A 19 19.34 8.41 2.57
C ARG A 19 17.89 8.20 3.08
N PRO A 20 16.92 7.95 2.19
CA PRO A 20 15.49 7.88 2.56
C PRO A 20 15.21 6.73 3.54
N GLU A 21 15.96 5.62 3.45
CA GLU A 21 15.84 4.49 4.38
C GLU A 21 16.10 4.88 5.83
N MET A 22 17.11 5.73 6.09
CA MET A 22 17.43 6.17 7.43
C MET A 22 16.31 7.05 8.00
N ALA A 23 15.73 7.92 7.18
CA ALA A 23 14.59 8.75 7.56
C ALA A 23 13.37 7.88 7.90
N ILE A 24 13.02 6.92 7.05
CA ILE A 24 11.91 5.98 7.28
C ILE A 24 12.13 5.16 8.56
N ARG A 25 13.35 4.67 8.81
CA ARG A 25 13.67 3.93 10.04
C ARG A 25 13.43 4.77 11.30
N ARG A 26 13.79 6.06 11.28
CA ARG A 26 13.56 6.97 12.41
C ARG A 26 12.07 7.21 12.64
N LEU A 27 11.31 7.44 11.57
CA LEU A 27 9.86 7.66 11.66
C LEU A 27 9.13 6.43 12.19
N LYS A 28 9.49 5.22 11.71
CA LYS A 28 8.92 3.95 12.22
C LYS A 28 9.19 3.75 13.70
N ARG A 29 10.43 4.01 14.16
CA ARG A 29 10.81 3.86 15.57
C ARG A 29 10.05 4.81 16.50
N ASN A 30 9.59 5.94 15.98
CA ASN A 30 8.81 6.92 16.72
C ASN A 30 7.30 6.76 16.49
N ASP A 31 6.85 5.63 15.90
CA ASP A 31 5.45 5.32 15.58
C ASP A 31 4.73 6.38 14.71
N LEU A 32 5.50 7.17 13.94
CA LEU A 32 4.96 8.20 13.05
C LEU A 32 4.53 7.63 11.69
N VAL A 33 5.03 6.46 11.33
CA VAL A 33 4.64 5.74 10.10
C VAL A 33 4.57 4.24 10.36
N HIS A 34 3.56 3.58 9.81
CA HIS A 34 3.40 2.12 9.89
C HIS A 34 4.08 1.43 8.69
N GLY A 35 4.72 0.28 8.92
CA GLY A 35 5.36 -0.50 7.87
C GLY A 35 4.51 -1.70 7.45
N TYR A 36 4.19 -1.79 6.15
CA TYR A 36 3.57 -2.98 5.56
C TYR A 36 4.65 -3.83 4.88
N PRO A 37 5.09 -4.95 5.48
CA PRO A 37 6.10 -5.82 4.88
C PRO A 37 5.55 -6.56 3.66
N VAL A 38 6.46 -7.07 2.82
CA VAL A 38 6.09 -7.96 1.72
C VAL A 38 5.49 -9.25 2.32
N LEU A 39 4.28 -9.61 1.90
CA LEU A 39 3.65 -10.89 2.22
C LEU A 39 4.15 -11.92 1.22
N LYS A 40 4.76 -13.00 1.71
CA LYS A 40 5.42 -14.01 0.88
C LYS A 40 4.92 -15.40 1.20
N GLU A 41 4.61 -16.17 0.15
CA GLU A 41 4.26 -17.58 0.24
C GLU A 41 5.50 -18.45 0.60
N ALA A 42 5.26 -19.68 1.05
CA ALA A 42 6.32 -20.65 1.34
C ALA A 42 7.26 -20.87 0.14
N ALA A 43 8.50 -21.23 0.46
CA ALA A 43 9.52 -21.45 -0.56
C ALA A 43 9.09 -22.54 -1.56
N GLY A 44 9.19 -22.24 -2.85
CA GLY A 44 8.83 -23.17 -3.94
C GLY A 44 7.34 -23.29 -4.22
N GLN A 45 6.48 -22.54 -3.52
CA GLN A 45 5.04 -22.55 -3.75
C GLN A 45 4.61 -21.37 -4.64
N LEU A 46 3.44 -21.51 -5.27
CA LEU A 46 2.85 -20.52 -6.17
C LEU A 46 1.73 -19.75 -5.48
N VAL A 47 1.63 -18.46 -5.78
CA VAL A 47 0.53 -17.58 -5.36
C VAL A 47 0.01 -16.82 -6.57
N SER A 48 -1.31 -16.64 -6.66
CA SER A 48 -1.97 -15.78 -7.64
C SER A 48 -2.96 -14.85 -6.95
N GLN A 49 -3.29 -13.73 -7.59
CA GLN A 49 -4.20 -12.71 -7.05
C GLN A 49 -5.07 -12.15 -8.18
N ARG A 50 -6.32 -11.82 -7.86
CA ARG A 50 -7.22 -10.98 -8.67
C ARG A 50 -8.01 -10.06 -7.73
N GLU A 51 -8.26 -8.83 -8.13
CA GLU A 51 -8.94 -7.82 -7.29
C GLU A 51 -9.96 -7.02 -8.11
N HIS A 52 -11.10 -6.71 -7.47
CA HIS A 52 -12.08 -5.76 -7.97
C HIS A 52 -12.51 -4.82 -6.85
N THR A 53 -12.65 -3.53 -7.18
CA THR A 53 -13.31 -2.52 -6.35
C THR A 53 -14.79 -2.43 -6.73
N LEU A 54 -15.67 -2.34 -5.73
CA LEU A 54 -17.11 -2.23 -5.91
C LEU A 54 -17.67 -1.05 -5.10
N ILE A 55 -18.74 -0.43 -5.59
CA ILE A 55 -19.57 0.52 -4.86
C ILE A 55 -20.89 -0.18 -4.53
N VAL A 56 -21.21 -0.31 -3.24
CA VAL A 56 -22.48 -0.89 -2.78
C VAL A 56 -23.53 0.20 -2.66
N THR A 57 -24.69 -0.01 -3.25
CA THR A 57 -25.84 0.91 -3.24
C THR A 57 -27.07 0.20 -2.69
N GLU A 58 -28.14 0.94 -2.41
CA GLU A 58 -29.41 0.37 -1.94
C GLU A 58 -30.01 -0.65 -2.92
N ASN A 59 -29.73 -0.51 -4.22
CA ASN A 59 -30.30 -1.33 -5.30
C ASN A 59 -29.34 -2.41 -5.83
N GLY A 60 -28.15 -2.56 -5.25
CA GLY A 60 -27.18 -3.57 -5.68
C GLY A 60 -25.72 -3.11 -5.53
N CYS A 61 -24.86 -3.54 -6.46
CA CYS A 61 -23.47 -3.12 -6.47
C CYS A 61 -22.99 -2.79 -7.89
N GLU A 62 -22.15 -1.78 -7.99
CA GLU A 62 -21.44 -1.41 -9.21
C GLU A 62 -20.00 -1.93 -9.11
N VAL A 63 -19.54 -2.69 -10.11
CA VAL A 63 -18.15 -3.15 -10.18
C VAL A 63 -17.36 -2.15 -11.02
N THR A 64 -16.61 -1.26 -10.37
CA THR A 64 -15.92 -0.13 -11.04
C THR A 64 -14.66 -0.53 -11.81
N THR A 65 -14.18 -1.75 -11.59
CA THR A 65 -12.91 -2.26 -12.13
C THR A 65 -13.10 -3.48 -13.02
N ARG A 66 -14.33 -3.76 -13.47
CA ARG A 66 -14.60 -4.86 -14.39
C ARG A 66 -13.86 -4.59 -15.70
N ALA A 67 -12.90 -5.44 -16.04
CA ALA A 67 -12.34 -5.45 -17.39
C ALA A 67 -13.45 -5.86 -18.36
N GLY A 68 -13.68 -5.03 -19.38
CA GLY A 68 -14.53 -5.39 -20.53
C GLY A 68 -13.88 -6.46 -21.39
#